data_AF-D7UUE9-F1
#
_entry.id   AF-D7UUE9-F1
#
_cell.length_a   1.000
_cell.length_b   1.000
_cell.length_c   1.000
_cell.angle_alpha   90.00
_cell.angle_beta   90.00
_cell.angle_gamma   90.00
#
_symmetry.space_group_name_H-M   'P 1'
#
loop_
_entity.id
_entity.type
_entity.pdbx_description
1 polymer ?
#
loop_
_entity_poly.entity_id
_entity_poly.type
_entity_poly.pdbx_seq_one_letter_code
_entity_poly.pdbx_strand_id
1 'polypeptide(L)'
;MEGFALLVYLLYRQTFLENWRVIFMTSNQKIIRTDSYIEVYEYEFPIISDFEITNREKKERVKEFDDLDKDEKELKLKRLARTREQAKWNLIRLVDVNFDNKTSFLTLTTRENIRDRSLFNNMFDKFVTRLNYHVLGTKKRLIKYIAVLEKQKRGAWHVHLLLFSFPYVPHSKLLKIWGHGAVRINKIHEIDDASNAGRYVAKYMKKGMAQELLESMVSRAILKCWF
;
A
#
# COMPACT_ATOMS: atom_id res chain seq x y z
N MET A 1 -7.30 -9.14 -43.95
CA MET A 1 -6.58 -7.95 -43.46
C MET A 1 -5.93 -8.28 -42.12
N GLU A 2 -4.88 -9.12 -42.12
CA GLU A 2 -4.11 -9.49 -40.91
C GLU A 2 -2.59 -9.48 -41.21
N GLY A 3 -2.15 -8.60 -42.11
CA GLY A 3 -0.79 -8.61 -42.66
C GLY A 3 0.11 -7.42 -42.33
N PHE A 4 -0.34 -6.45 -41.50
CA PHE A 4 0.42 -5.20 -41.28
C PHE A 4 0.92 -4.99 -39.84
N ALA A 5 0.37 -5.68 -38.84
CA ALA A 5 0.79 -5.50 -37.45
C ALA A 5 2.08 -6.28 -37.09
N LEU A 6 2.38 -7.37 -37.80
CA LEU A 6 3.58 -8.18 -37.55
C LEU A 6 4.87 -7.58 -38.15
N LEU A 7 4.77 -6.70 -39.15
CA LEU A 7 5.94 -6.09 -39.78
C LEU A 7 6.56 -4.95 -38.93
N VAL A 8 5.75 -4.26 -38.12
CA VAL A 8 6.23 -3.20 -37.21
C VAL A 8 6.94 -3.78 -35.99
N TYR A 9 6.50 -4.95 -35.50
CA TYR A 9 7.10 -5.59 -34.33
C TYR A 9 8.45 -6.25 -34.62
N LEU A 10 8.69 -6.71 -35.86
CA LEU A 10 9.95 -7.34 -36.26
C LEU A 10 11.03 -6.34 -36.66
N LEU A 11 10.67 -5.19 -37.26
CA LEU A 11 11.66 -4.13 -37.58
C LEU A 11 12.20 -3.41 -36.34
N TYR A 12 11.45 -3.36 -35.23
CA TYR A 12 11.96 -2.83 -33.96
C TYR A 12 12.93 -3.78 -33.24
N ARG A 13 12.94 -5.07 -33.61
CA ARG A 13 13.79 -6.10 -32.99
C ARG A 13 15.09 -6.36 -33.75
N GLN A 14 15.25 -5.80 -34.95
CA GLN A 14 16.35 -6.15 -35.85
C GLN A 14 17.34 -5.00 -36.14
N THR A 15 17.21 -3.86 -35.44
CA THR A 15 18.19 -2.75 -35.48
C THR A 15 18.93 -2.52 -34.15
N PHE A 16 19.05 -3.54 -33.31
CA PHE A 16 19.89 -3.47 -32.09
C PHE A 16 20.69 -4.75 -31.86
N LEU A 17 21.29 -5.26 -32.92
CA LEU A 17 22.40 -6.19 -32.86
C LEU A 17 23.54 -5.60 -33.69
N GLU A 18 24.27 -4.66 -33.10
CA GLU A 18 25.67 -4.37 -33.42
C GLU A 18 26.17 -3.25 -32.48
N ASN A 19 27.27 -3.53 -31.77
CA ASN A 19 28.04 -2.61 -30.90
C ASN A 19 27.35 -2.11 -29.62
N TRP A 20 27.23 -2.96 -28.60
CA TRP A 20 26.97 -2.49 -27.23
C TRP A 20 28.31 -2.17 -26.56
N ARG A 21 28.70 -0.89 -26.65
CA ARG A 21 29.34 -0.25 -25.49
C ARG A 21 28.36 -0.41 -24.33
N VAL A 22 28.80 -0.93 -23.20
CA VAL A 22 28.03 -0.89 -21.95
C VAL A 22 27.86 0.59 -21.60
N ILE A 23 26.73 1.19 -21.96
CA ILE A 23 26.38 2.54 -21.55
C ILE A 23 25.81 2.43 -20.16
N PHE A 24 26.65 2.67 -19.15
CA PHE A 24 26.19 2.86 -17.78
C PHE A 24 25.25 4.07 -17.76
N MET A 25 23.95 3.86 -17.57
CA MET A 25 23.00 4.96 -17.32
C MET A 25 23.15 5.43 -15.88
N THR A 26 24.22 6.18 -15.59
CA THR A 26 24.38 6.85 -14.30
C THR A 26 23.49 8.09 -14.29
N SER A 27 22.30 7.97 -13.72
CA SER A 27 21.45 9.13 -13.42
C SER A 27 21.61 9.49 -11.95
N ASN A 28 21.97 10.74 -11.66
CA ASN A 28 21.86 11.29 -10.32
C ASN A 28 20.42 11.72 -9.98
N GLN A 29 19.48 11.55 -10.89
CA GLN A 29 18.09 11.90 -10.72
C GLN A 29 17.18 10.68 -10.73
N LYS A 30 16.21 10.65 -9.80
CA LYS A 30 15.07 9.73 -9.85
C LYS A 30 13.80 10.55 -10.02
N ILE A 31 13.06 10.25 -11.07
CA ILE A 31 11.79 10.90 -11.38
C ILE A 31 10.65 9.94 -11.06
N ILE A 32 9.67 10.40 -10.29
CA ILE A 32 8.42 9.67 -10.02
C ILE A 32 7.27 10.54 -10.51
N ARG A 33 6.47 10.02 -11.43
CA ARG A 33 5.33 10.73 -11.99
C ARG A 33 4.03 10.10 -11.49
N THR A 34 3.14 10.93 -10.96
CA THR A 34 1.73 10.60 -10.73
C THR A 34 0.86 11.49 -11.63
N ASP A 35 -0.46 11.30 -11.58
CA ASP A 35 -1.39 12.12 -12.38
C ASP A 35 -1.43 13.57 -11.86
N SER A 36 -1.26 13.76 -10.54
CA SER A 36 -1.31 15.07 -9.90
C SER A 36 0.02 15.85 -9.94
N TYR A 37 1.17 15.16 -9.87
CA TYR A 37 2.48 15.83 -9.76
C TYR A 37 3.67 14.96 -10.20
N ILE A 38 4.84 15.60 -10.30
CA ILE A 38 6.12 14.94 -10.59
C ILE A 38 7.08 15.20 -9.41
N GLU A 39 7.64 14.14 -8.84
CA GLU A 39 8.74 14.22 -7.88
C GLU A 39 10.07 14.03 -8.61
N VAL A 40 11.00 14.95 -8.41
CA VAL A 40 12.38 14.83 -8.86
C VAL A 40 13.27 14.73 -7.63
N TYR A 41 13.97 13.60 -7.47
CA TYR A 41 14.98 13.42 -6.44
C TYR A 41 16.35 13.60 -7.06
N GLU A 42 17.13 14.54 -6.55
CA GLU A 42 18.53 14.73 -6.92
C GLU A 42 19.41 14.09 -5.84
N TYR A 43 20.26 13.17 -6.26
CA TYR A 43 21.22 12.50 -5.41
C TYR A 43 22.60 13.11 -5.63
N GLU A 44 23.34 13.28 -4.54
CA GLU A 44 24.74 13.72 -4.59
C GLU A 44 25.62 12.73 -5.37
N PHE A 45 25.27 11.44 -5.31
CA PHE A 45 25.96 10.36 -6.02
C PHE A 45 25.05 9.70 -7.05
N PRO A 46 25.58 9.27 -8.22
CA PRO A 46 24.79 8.66 -9.27
C PRO A 46 24.15 7.34 -8.83
N ILE A 47 22.91 7.10 -9.28
CA ILE A 47 22.20 5.84 -9.10
C ILE A 47 22.68 4.88 -10.20
N ILE A 48 23.10 3.68 -9.80
CA ILE A 48 23.48 2.61 -10.74
C ILE A 48 22.29 1.64 -10.82
N SER A 49 21.67 1.54 -12.00
CA SER A 49 20.42 0.80 -12.21
C SER A 49 20.59 -0.71 -12.37
N ASP A 50 21.73 -1.17 -12.89
CA ASP A 50 21.87 -2.55 -13.40
C ASP A 50 22.95 -3.36 -12.68
N PHE A 51 22.92 -3.38 -11.34
CA PHE A 51 23.70 -4.38 -10.59
C PHE A 51 22.91 -5.68 -10.45
N GLU A 52 23.35 -6.73 -11.12
CA GLU A 52 22.98 -8.10 -10.75
C GLU A 52 23.48 -8.38 -9.34
N ILE A 53 22.57 -8.61 -8.40
CA ILE A 53 22.91 -9.07 -7.06
C ILE A 53 23.32 -10.54 -7.17
N THR A 54 24.58 -10.79 -7.53
CA THR A 54 25.17 -12.12 -7.47
C THR A 54 25.25 -12.55 -6.00
N ASN A 55 24.64 -13.69 -5.70
CA ASN A 55 24.69 -14.42 -4.44
C ASN A 55 24.61 -13.58 -3.14
N ARG A 56 23.38 -13.37 -2.66
CA ARG A 56 23.19 -13.12 -1.22
C ARG A 56 23.61 -14.37 -0.45
N GLU A 57 24.80 -14.37 0.11
CA GLU A 57 25.17 -15.33 1.15
C GLU A 57 24.08 -15.35 2.22
N LYS A 58 23.73 -16.56 2.69
CA LYS A 58 22.72 -16.76 3.74
C LYS A 58 23.13 -15.92 4.95
N LYS A 59 22.38 -14.84 5.19
CA LYS A 59 22.54 -14.01 6.40
C LYS A 59 22.48 -14.91 7.64
N GLU A 60 23.50 -14.78 8.48
CA GLU A 60 23.52 -15.29 9.85
C GLU A 60 22.25 -14.87 10.61
N ARG A 61 21.92 -15.64 11.67
CA ARG A 61 20.75 -15.38 12.52
C ARG A 61 20.68 -13.90 12.89
N VAL A 62 19.55 -13.27 12.55
CA VAL A 62 19.25 -11.89 12.92
C VAL A 62 19.17 -11.83 14.46
N LYS A 63 20.14 -11.15 15.10
CA LYS A 63 20.12 -10.88 16.54
C LYS A 63 18.80 -10.20 16.93
N GLU A 64 18.23 -10.60 18.07
CA GLU A 64 17.04 -9.95 18.62
C GLU A 64 17.36 -8.50 19.00
N PHE A 65 16.34 -7.64 19.05
CA PHE A 65 16.57 -6.21 19.26
C PHE A 65 17.28 -5.94 20.60
N ASP A 66 16.97 -6.70 21.63
CA ASP A 66 17.51 -6.50 22.98
C ASP A 66 18.98 -6.86 23.09
N ASP A 67 19.46 -7.81 22.27
CA ASP A 67 20.85 -8.28 22.22
C ASP A 67 21.79 -7.36 21.44
N LEU A 68 21.27 -6.27 20.85
CA LEU A 68 22.05 -5.33 20.07
C LEU A 68 22.75 -4.29 20.96
N ASP A 69 23.95 -3.89 20.54
CA ASP A 69 24.62 -2.74 21.16
C ASP A 69 23.86 -1.44 20.86
N LYS A 70 24.14 -0.38 21.63
CA LYS A 70 23.47 0.92 21.52
C LYS A 70 23.53 1.49 20.09
N ASP A 71 24.68 1.39 19.44
CA ASP A 71 24.88 1.91 18.08
C ASP A 71 24.13 1.06 17.04
N GLU A 72 24.10 -0.27 17.22
CA GLU A 72 23.34 -1.19 16.39
C GLU A 72 21.83 -0.96 16.52
N LYS A 73 21.35 -0.71 17.75
CA LYS A 73 19.95 -0.35 18.04
C LYS A 73 19.58 0.96 17.33
N GLU A 74 20.40 2.00 17.45
CA GLU A 74 20.16 3.29 16.78
C GLU A 74 20.11 3.13 15.27
N LEU A 75 21.06 2.39 14.69
CA LEU A 75 21.09 2.12 13.25
C LEU A 75 19.84 1.36 12.79
N LYS A 76 19.38 0.37 13.57
CA LYS A 76 18.16 -0.39 13.29
C LYS A 76 16.92 0.50 13.35
N LEU A 77 16.84 1.41 14.32
CA LEU A 77 15.76 2.41 14.44
C LEU A 77 15.77 3.38 13.25
N LYS A 78 16.93 3.90 12.84
CA LYS A 78 17.06 4.78 11.64
C LYS A 78 16.59 4.07 10.37
N ARG A 79 16.99 2.79 10.19
CA ARG A 79 16.55 1.97 9.05
C ARG A 79 15.03 1.76 9.05
N LEU A 80 14.46 1.41 10.20
CA LEU A 80 13.00 1.26 10.36
C LEU A 80 12.25 2.56 10.06
N ALA A 81 12.75 3.70 10.54
CA ALA A 81 12.16 5.00 10.26
C ALA A 81 12.15 5.31 8.75
N ARG A 82 13.28 5.08 8.06
CA ARG A 82 13.38 5.26 6.60
C ARG A 82 12.42 4.35 5.83
N THR A 83 12.34 3.07 6.19
CA THR A 83 11.42 2.12 5.56
C THR A 83 9.96 2.55 5.70
N ARG A 84 9.57 3.09 6.87
CA ARG A 84 8.21 3.59 7.12
C ARG A 84 7.89 4.83 6.31
N GLU A 85 8.82 5.78 6.26
CA GLU A 85 8.62 7.00 5.46
C GLU A 85 8.44 6.62 3.99
N GLN A 86 9.23 5.66 3.48
CA GLN A 86 9.05 5.13 2.14
C GLN A 86 7.68 4.46 1.95
N ALA A 87 7.24 3.63 2.90
CA ALA A 87 5.93 2.98 2.83
C ALA A 87 4.77 3.98 2.82
N LYS A 88 4.88 5.05 3.62
CA LYS A 88 3.93 6.17 3.63
C LYS A 88 3.86 6.85 2.26
N TRP A 89 5.00 7.22 1.67
CA TRP A 89 5.03 7.86 0.35
C TRP A 89 4.51 6.95 -0.75
N ASN A 90 4.87 5.66 -0.73
CA ASN A 90 4.34 4.69 -1.68
C ASN A 90 2.82 4.60 -1.59
N LEU A 91 2.26 4.62 -0.38
CA LEU A 91 0.82 4.63 -0.21
C LEU A 91 0.17 5.91 -0.75
N ILE A 92 0.72 7.07 -0.43
CA ILE A 92 0.19 8.36 -0.92
C ILE A 92 0.12 8.33 -2.45
N ARG A 93 1.19 7.85 -3.12
CA ARG A 93 1.21 7.71 -4.58
C ARG A 93 0.20 6.68 -5.09
N LEU A 94 0.04 5.55 -4.39
CA LEU A 94 -0.97 4.54 -4.75
C LEU A 94 -2.39 5.10 -4.64
N VAL A 95 -2.67 5.90 -3.61
CA VAL A 95 -3.95 6.60 -3.49
C VAL A 95 -4.09 7.59 -4.64
N ASP A 96 -3.08 8.42 -4.90
CA ASP A 96 -3.12 9.46 -5.94
C ASP A 96 -3.45 8.89 -7.32
N VAL A 97 -2.78 7.80 -7.73
CA VAL A 97 -2.97 7.14 -9.03
C VAL A 97 -4.31 6.41 -9.16
N ASN A 98 -4.95 6.03 -8.06
CA ASN A 98 -6.22 5.27 -8.10
C ASN A 98 -7.42 6.10 -7.64
N PHE A 99 -7.20 7.33 -7.20
CA PHE A 99 -8.26 8.19 -6.68
C PHE A 99 -9.20 8.60 -7.81
N ASP A 100 -10.49 8.49 -7.56
CA ASP A 100 -11.54 8.89 -8.49
C ASP A 100 -12.74 9.51 -7.76
N ASN A 101 -13.67 10.06 -8.52
CA ASN A 101 -14.90 10.65 -7.99
C ASN A 101 -15.86 9.64 -7.33
N LYS A 102 -15.55 8.35 -7.39
CA LYS A 102 -16.31 7.24 -6.76
C LYS A 102 -15.54 6.64 -5.58
N THR A 103 -14.43 7.26 -5.19
CA THR A 103 -13.63 6.78 -4.08
C THR A 103 -14.39 6.98 -2.78
N SER A 104 -14.46 5.93 -1.97
CA SER A 104 -15.25 5.91 -0.74
C SER A 104 -14.39 5.53 0.45
N PHE A 105 -14.51 6.29 1.54
CA PHE A 105 -13.80 6.01 2.78
C PHE A 105 -14.75 5.43 3.83
N LEU A 106 -14.42 4.22 4.28
CA LEU A 106 -15.17 3.48 5.26
C LEU A 106 -14.31 3.21 6.48
N THR A 107 -14.93 3.23 7.65
CA THR A 107 -14.33 2.71 8.88
C THR A 107 -15.23 1.60 9.40
N LEU A 108 -14.68 0.39 9.54
CA LEU A 108 -15.39 -0.76 10.10
C LEU A 108 -14.91 -1.01 11.51
N THR A 109 -15.85 -1.11 12.44
CA THR A 109 -15.58 -1.34 13.86
C THR A 109 -16.34 -2.55 14.34
N THR A 110 -15.79 -3.27 15.32
CA THR A 110 -16.48 -4.37 16.00
C THR A 110 -17.29 -3.84 17.17
N ARG A 111 -18.43 -4.44 17.49
CA ARG A 111 -19.15 -4.17 18.75
C ARG A 111 -18.39 -4.80 19.92
N GLU A 112 -18.02 -6.06 19.76
CA GLU A 112 -17.20 -6.81 20.71
C GLU A 112 -15.76 -6.27 20.75
N ASN A 113 -15.06 -6.49 21.86
CA ASN A 113 -13.67 -6.06 22.03
C ASN A 113 -12.69 -7.09 21.43
N ILE A 114 -12.71 -7.23 20.11
CA ILE A 114 -11.85 -8.20 19.41
C ILE A 114 -10.40 -7.69 19.42
N ARG A 115 -9.58 -8.27 20.29
CA ARG A 115 -8.14 -7.97 20.41
C ARG A 115 -7.25 -8.92 19.60
N ASP A 116 -7.76 -10.12 19.28
CA ASP A 116 -7.07 -11.06 18.40
C ASP A 116 -7.08 -10.54 16.96
N ARG A 117 -5.87 -10.29 16.44
CA ARG A 117 -5.65 -9.77 15.09
C ARG A 117 -6.01 -10.80 14.01
N SER A 118 -5.74 -12.09 14.25
CA SER A 118 -6.04 -13.16 13.29
C SER A 118 -7.55 -13.29 13.11
N LEU A 119 -8.27 -13.30 14.24
CA LEU A 119 -9.74 -13.29 14.24
C LEU A 119 -10.29 -12.07 13.48
N PHE A 120 -9.79 -10.86 13.79
CA PHE A 120 -10.24 -9.65 13.09
C PHE A 120 -9.95 -9.70 11.59
N ASN A 121 -8.77 -10.17 11.18
CA ASN A 121 -8.42 -10.35 9.77
C ASN A 121 -9.37 -11.29 9.05
N ASN A 122 -9.72 -12.42 9.67
CA ASN A 122 -10.69 -13.35 9.11
C ASN A 122 -12.09 -12.72 8.95
N MET A 123 -12.52 -11.90 9.92
CA MET A 123 -13.77 -11.15 9.82
C MET A 123 -13.73 -10.15 8.66
N PHE A 124 -12.63 -9.41 8.53
CA PHE A 124 -12.42 -8.46 7.44
C PHE A 124 -12.35 -9.14 6.06
N ASP A 125 -11.65 -10.27 5.95
CA ASP A 125 -11.55 -11.03 4.71
C ASP A 125 -12.92 -11.55 4.26
N LYS A 126 -13.76 -12.01 5.19
CA LYS A 126 -15.16 -12.38 4.91
C LYS A 126 -15.99 -11.18 4.47
N PHE A 127 -15.80 -10.01 5.08
CA PHE A 127 -16.46 -8.77 4.65
C PHE A 127 -16.12 -8.42 3.21
N VAL A 128 -14.83 -8.42 2.84
CA VAL A 128 -14.40 -8.11 1.46
C VAL A 128 -15.02 -9.09 0.46
N THR A 129 -15.05 -10.39 0.79
CA THR A 129 -15.70 -11.39 -0.07
C THR A 129 -17.21 -11.15 -0.21
N ARG A 130 -17.92 -10.85 0.90
CA ARG A 130 -19.36 -10.53 0.85
C ARG A 130 -19.65 -9.23 0.10
N LEU A 131 -18.78 -8.23 0.23
CA LEU A 131 -18.88 -6.97 -0.47
C LEU A 131 -18.74 -7.16 -1.99
N ASN A 132 -17.73 -7.93 -2.43
CA ASN A 132 -17.54 -8.27 -3.84
C ASN A 132 -18.74 -9.04 -4.38
N TYR A 133 -19.26 -10.00 -3.62
CA TYR A 133 -20.44 -10.76 -4.05
C TYR A 133 -21.66 -9.86 -4.21
N HIS A 134 -21.89 -8.95 -3.26
CA HIS A 134 -23.03 -8.04 -3.31
C HIS A 134 -22.94 -7.04 -4.48
N VAL A 135 -21.74 -6.57 -4.82
CA VAL A 135 -21.55 -5.51 -5.83
C VAL A 135 -21.33 -6.07 -7.24
N LEU A 136 -20.59 -7.18 -7.37
CA LEU A 136 -20.15 -7.74 -8.64
C LEU A 136 -20.70 -9.14 -8.91
N GLY A 137 -21.52 -9.70 -8.01
CA GLY A 137 -22.06 -11.06 -8.14
C GLY A 137 -21.02 -12.18 -7.98
N THR A 138 -19.79 -11.86 -7.60
CA THR A 138 -18.68 -12.83 -7.51
C THR A 138 -17.99 -12.80 -6.16
N LYS A 139 -17.55 -13.96 -5.68
CA LYS A 139 -16.71 -14.08 -4.47
C LYS A 139 -15.24 -13.76 -4.73
N LYS A 140 -14.85 -13.58 -6.00
CA LYS A 140 -13.52 -13.12 -6.38
C LYS A 140 -13.34 -11.69 -5.85
N ARG A 141 -12.19 -11.41 -5.26
CA ARG A 141 -11.81 -10.03 -4.93
C ARG A 141 -11.54 -9.36 -6.28
N LEU A 142 -12.24 -8.28 -6.58
CA LEU A 142 -12.09 -7.50 -7.81
C LEU A 142 -12.23 -6.01 -7.52
N ILE A 143 -13.00 -5.66 -6.48
CA ILE A 143 -13.03 -4.31 -5.93
C ILE A 143 -11.62 -3.95 -5.45
N LYS A 144 -11.08 -2.86 -5.98
CA LYS A 144 -9.78 -2.32 -5.59
C LYS A 144 -9.90 -1.54 -4.29
N TYR A 145 -8.99 -1.78 -3.36
CA TYR A 145 -9.02 -1.12 -2.07
C TYR A 145 -7.67 -1.05 -1.38
N ILE A 146 -7.59 -0.13 -0.43
CA ILE A 146 -6.51 -0.02 0.56
C ILE A 146 -7.13 -0.12 1.94
N ALA A 147 -6.59 -1.02 2.76
CA ALA A 147 -7.02 -1.20 4.14
C ALA A 147 -5.87 -0.99 5.14
N VAL A 148 -6.18 -0.25 6.22
CA VAL A 148 -5.29 0.04 7.33
C VAL A 148 -5.94 -0.42 8.63
N LEU A 149 -5.26 -1.32 9.34
CA LEU A 149 -5.69 -1.80 10.65
C LEU A 149 -5.17 -0.88 11.75
N GLU A 150 -6.02 -0.56 12.72
CA GLU A 150 -5.68 0.26 13.89
C GLU A 150 -6.45 -0.27 15.10
N LYS A 151 -5.94 -0.11 16.33
CA LYS A 151 -6.72 -0.43 17.52
C LYS A 151 -7.38 0.82 18.08
N GLN A 152 -8.63 0.65 18.49
CA GLN A 152 -9.36 1.64 19.27
C GLN A 152 -8.73 1.82 20.66
N LYS A 153 -9.05 2.93 21.35
CA LYS A 153 -8.64 3.17 22.74
C LYS A 153 -8.95 2.02 23.70
N ARG A 154 -10.00 1.24 23.43
CA ARG A 154 -10.41 0.04 24.21
C ARG A 154 -9.62 -1.23 23.90
N GLY A 155 -8.71 -1.19 22.92
CA GLY A 155 -7.89 -2.31 22.45
C GLY A 155 -8.48 -3.12 21.29
N ALA A 156 -9.73 -2.89 20.92
CA ALA A 156 -10.37 -3.60 19.80
C ALA A 156 -9.80 -3.16 18.46
N TRP A 157 -9.59 -4.10 17.54
CA TRP A 157 -9.23 -3.76 16.17
C TRP A 157 -10.38 -3.12 15.42
N HIS A 158 -10.05 -2.13 14.59
CA HIS A 158 -10.90 -1.55 13.55
C HIS A 158 -10.08 -1.36 12.27
N VAL A 159 -10.76 -1.15 11.16
CA VAL A 159 -10.12 -0.96 9.86
C VAL A 159 -10.60 0.32 9.20
N HIS A 160 -9.67 1.09 8.67
CA HIS A 160 -9.90 2.18 7.74
C HIS A 160 -9.72 1.64 6.32
N LEU A 161 -10.72 1.83 5.48
CA LEU A 161 -10.82 1.25 4.16
C LEU A 161 -11.09 2.34 3.14
N LEU A 162 -10.23 2.43 2.13
CA LEU A 162 -10.44 3.24 0.94
C LEU A 162 -10.82 2.31 -0.21
N LEU A 163 -12.02 2.47 -0.76
CA LEU A 163 -12.52 1.72 -1.92
C LEU A 163 -12.44 2.62 -3.16
N PHE A 164 -11.86 2.13 -4.25
CA PHE A 164 -11.74 2.88 -5.51
C PHE A 164 -12.79 2.43 -6.52
N SER A 165 -13.24 3.34 -7.38
CA SER A 165 -14.24 3.05 -8.43
C SER A 165 -15.47 2.32 -7.90
N PHE A 166 -15.86 2.64 -6.66
CA PHE A 166 -16.83 1.87 -5.92
C PHE A 166 -18.25 2.41 -6.14
N PRO A 167 -19.21 1.58 -6.56
CA PRO A 167 -20.57 2.04 -6.77
C PRO A 167 -21.25 2.38 -5.44
N TYR A 168 -22.28 3.22 -5.49
CA TYR A 168 -23.07 3.54 -4.32
C TYR A 168 -23.72 2.29 -3.73
N VAL A 169 -23.46 2.04 -2.44
CA VAL A 169 -24.12 1.00 -1.65
C VAL A 169 -24.78 1.65 -0.44
N PRO A 170 -26.08 1.44 -0.20
CA PRO A 170 -26.76 1.98 0.96
C PRO A 170 -26.07 1.57 2.27
N HIS A 171 -25.98 2.51 3.21
CA HIS A 171 -25.34 2.28 4.52
C HIS A 171 -25.93 1.08 5.27
N SER A 172 -27.25 0.92 5.24
CA SER A 172 -27.96 -0.22 5.84
C SER A 172 -27.51 -1.57 5.26
N LYS A 173 -27.17 -1.62 3.96
CA LYS A 173 -26.62 -2.82 3.33
C LYS A 173 -25.17 -3.06 3.77
N LEU A 174 -24.34 -2.02 3.84
CA LEU A 174 -22.96 -2.15 4.32
C LEU A 174 -22.91 -2.66 5.77
N LEU A 175 -23.81 -2.18 6.64
CA LEU A 175 -23.97 -2.71 8.00
C LEU A 175 -24.31 -4.20 8.01
N LYS A 176 -25.23 -4.66 7.15
CA LYS A 176 -25.58 -6.08 7.02
C LYS A 176 -24.41 -6.91 6.49
N ILE A 177 -23.66 -6.40 5.50
CA ILE A 177 -22.48 -7.07 4.95
C ILE A 177 -21.37 -7.19 6.00
N TRP A 178 -21.19 -6.16 6.83
CA TRP A 178 -20.23 -6.18 7.92
C TRP A 178 -20.66 -7.13 9.04
N GLY A 179 -21.85 -6.92 9.61
CA GLY A 179 -22.49 -7.83 10.57
C GLY A 179 -21.87 -7.89 11.96
N HIS A 180 -20.75 -7.21 12.23
CA HIS A 180 -20.00 -7.35 13.48
C HIS A 180 -19.91 -6.08 14.33
N GLY A 181 -20.51 -4.98 13.89
CA GLY A 181 -20.47 -3.70 14.60
C GLY A 181 -20.91 -2.55 13.70
N ALA A 182 -20.24 -1.40 13.79
CA ALA A 182 -20.62 -0.22 13.03
C ALA A 182 -19.76 -0.04 11.77
N VAL A 183 -20.42 0.44 10.71
CA VAL A 183 -19.81 0.99 9.51
C VAL A 183 -19.98 2.50 9.56
N ARG A 184 -18.89 3.25 9.47
CA ARG A 184 -18.93 4.71 9.27
C ARG A 184 -18.49 5.02 7.86
N ILE A 185 -19.30 5.77 7.13
CA ILE A 185 -18.96 6.29 5.80
C ILE A 185 -18.70 7.77 6.02
N ASN A 186 -17.47 8.21 5.80
CA ASN A 186 -17.19 9.64 5.81
C ASN A 186 -17.34 10.11 4.37
N LYS A 187 -18.27 11.06 4.14
CA LYS A 187 -18.28 11.78 2.88
C LYS A 187 -16.96 12.54 2.77
N ILE A 188 -16.26 12.25 1.69
CA ILE A 188 -15.00 12.83 1.28
C ILE A 188 -15.29 14.26 0.75
N HIS A 189 -15.94 15.11 1.55
CA HIS A 189 -16.16 16.53 1.21
C HIS A 189 -14.95 17.40 1.62
N GLU A 190 -14.04 16.88 2.45
CA GLU A 190 -12.78 17.55 2.83
C GLU A 190 -11.60 17.08 1.96
N ILE A 191 -11.88 16.29 0.94
CA ILE A 191 -10.91 15.58 0.10
C ILE A 191 -11.41 15.73 -1.34
N ASP A 192 -11.54 16.98 -1.78
CA ASP A 192 -12.03 17.29 -3.13
C ASP A 192 -10.98 16.91 -4.22
N ASP A 193 -9.77 16.54 -3.80
CA ASP A 193 -8.68 16.11 -4.66
C ASP A 193 -7.89 14.91 -4.08
N ALA A 194 -7.15 14.26 -4.97
CA ALA A 194 -6.33 13.08 -4.66
C ALA A 194 -5.23 13.36 -3.61
N SER A 195 -4.70 14.59 -3.57
CA SER A 195 -3.67 15.01 -2.62
C SER A 195 -4.18 15.00 -1.17
N ASN A 196 -5.40 15.51 -0.96
CA ASN A 196 -6.07 15.48 0.34
C ASN A 196 -6.43 14.05 0.74
N ALA A 197 -6.81 13.19 -0.21
CA ALA A 197 -7.10 11.79 0.04
C ALA A 197 -5.88 11.03 0.52
N GLY A 198 -4.76 11.19 -0.19
CA GLY A 198 -3.48 10.58 0.16
C GLY A 198 -3.01 11.01 1.55
N ARG A 199 -3.07 12.32 1.86
CA ARG A 199 -2.72 12.86 3.18
C ARG A 199 -3.65 12.34 4.28
N TYR A 200 -4.94 12.27 4.03
CA TYR A 200 -5.93 11.78 4.98
C TYR A 200 -5.71 10.30 5.32
N VAL A 201 -5.47 9.45 4.33
CA VAL A 201 -5.15 8.03 4.55
C VAL A 201 -3.78 7.86 5.22
N ALA A 202 -2.78 8.65 4.84
CA ALA A 202 -1.46 8.64 5.46
C ALA A 202 -1.50 8.96 6.96
N LYS A 203 -2.45 9.80 7.41
CA LYS A 203 -2.69 10.09 8.83
C LYS A 203 -3.08 8.82 9.61
N TYR A 204 -3.99 8.00 9.07
CA TYR A 204 -4.41 6.74 9.73
C TYR A 204 -3.33 5.68 9.67
N MET A 205 -2.57 5.61 8.56
CA MET A 205 -1.38 4.77 8.50
C MET A 205 -0.36 5.12 9.57
N LYS A 206 -0.04 6.40 9.73
CA LYS A 206 0.92 6.84 10.74
C LYS A 206 0.49 6.38 12.14
N LYS A 207 -0.80 6.43 12.45
CA LYS A 207 -1.36 5.95 13.72
C LYS A 207 -1.28 4.43 13.86
N GLY A 208 -1.80 3.67 12.89
CA GLY A 208 -1.76 2.21 12.92
C GLY A 208 -0.34 1.66 12.99
N MET A 209 0.58 2.22 12.19
CA MET A 209 1.99 1.83 12.18
C MET A 209 2.73 2.19 13.47
N ALA A 210 2.44 3.37 14.06
CA ALA A 210 3.04 3.76 15.33
C ALA A 210 2.59 2.83 16.47
N GLN A 211 1.32 2.42 16.46
CA GLN A 211 0.79 1.47 17.43
C GLN A 211 1.41 0.08 17.29
N GLU A 212 1.56 -0.43 16.07
CA GLU A 212 2.21 -1.72 15.83
C GLU A 212 3.69 -1.73 16.21
N LEU A 213 4.38 -0.58 16.14
CA LEU A 213 5.77 -0.46 16.62
C LEU A 213 5.88 -0.56 18.15
N LEU A 214 4.99 0.11 18.87
CA LEU A 214 4.95 0.04 20.34
C LEU A 214 4.68 -1.39 20.83
N GLU A 215 3.92 -2.16 20.06
CA GLU A 215 3.47 -3.50 20.44
C GLU A 215 4.33 -4.62 19.84
N SER A 216 5.05 -4.34 18.75
CA SER A 216 5.89 -5.31 18.10
C SER A 216 7.18 -4.66 17.62
N MET A 217 8.28 -4.96 18.28
CA MET A 217 9.62 -4.71 17.73
C MET A 217 9.94 -5.66 16.55
N VAL A 218 8.95 -6.39 16.02
CA VAL A 218 9.11 -7.51 15.07
C VAL A 218 8.04 -7.56 13.97
N SER A 219 6.87 -6.89 14.03
CA SER A 219 5.79 -7.16 13.06
C SER A 219 5.60 -6.07 11.98
N ARG A 220 5.24 -6.55 10.78
CA ARG A 220 5.06 -5.75 9.57
C ARG A 220 3.70 -5.06 9.61
N ALA A 221 3.69 -3.74 9.46
CA ALA A 221 2.50 -3.00 9.08
C ALA A 221 1.90 -3.59 7.79
N ILE A 222 0.82 -4.38 7.94
CA ILE A 222 0.14 -4.96 6.79
C ILE A 222 -0.88 -3.95 6.29
N LEU A 223 -0.41 -3.14 5.35
CA LEU A 223 -1.26 -2.54 4.34
C LEU A 223 -1.79 -3.68 3.46
N LYS A 224 -3.10 -3.99 3.54
CA LYS A 224 -3.71 -4.86 2.53
C LYS A 224 -4.13 -3.97 1.36
N CYS A 225 -3.32 -3.99 0.30
CA CYS A 225 -3.68 -3.44 -0.99
C CYS A 225 -4.13 -4.55 -1.91
N TRP A 226 -5.22 -4.33 -2.62
CA TRP A 226 -5.69 -5.22 -3.68
C TRP A 226 -5.95 -4.35 -4.90
N PHE A 227 -5.13 -4.51 -5.94
CA PHE A 227 -5.18 -3.78 -7.20
C PHE A 227 -5.29 -4.75 -8.37
#